data_AF-A0A9Q3W8Y2-F1
#
_entry.id   AF-A0A9Q3W8Y2-F1
#
_cell.length_a   1.000
_cell.length_b   1.000
_cell.length_c   1.000
_cell.angle_alpha   90.00
_cell.angle_beta   90.00
_cell.angle_gamma   90.00
#
_symmetry.space_group_name_H-M   'P 1'
#
loop_
_entity.id
_entity.type
_entity.pdbx_description
1 polymer ?
#
loop_
_entity_poly.entity_id
_entity_poly.type
_entity_poly.pdbx_seq_one_letter_code
_entity_poly.pdbx_strand_id
1 'polypeptide(L)'
;VTPPDEIEQIARFKALSAEQKTLIGSAAKARGRYTEGVVLADRIEALFRIVPPSLYLSLAGTEGEEKQERKRVMDEHQCSELDAAIRIAEEMDRKRGLHALDDKAAPGRRPGGHGP
;
A
#
# COMPACT_ATOMS: atom_id res chain seq x y z
N VAL A 1 8.42 -4.58 11.42
CA VAL A 1 8.44 -4.14 12.83
C VAL A 1 9.50 -3.07 12.94
N THR A 2 9.19 -1.95 13.56
CA THR A 2 10.14 -0.86 13.84
C THR A 2 11.32 -1.43 14.61
N PRO A 3 12.57 -1.32 14.12
CA PRO A 3 13.69 -1.93 14.79
C PRO A 3 13.96 -1.24 16.15
N PRO A 4 14.37 -1.99 17.20
CA PRO A 4 14.42 -1.47 18.57
C PRO A 4 15.32 -0.24 18.76
N ASP A 5 16.34 -0.09 17.93
CA ASP A 5 17.29 1.03 17.93
C ASP A 5 16.64 2.36 17.53
N GLU A 6 15.57 2.35 16.72
CA GLU A 6 14.83 3.57 16.37
C GLU A 6 14.15 4.19 17.60
N ILE A 7 13.60 3.36 18.51
CA ILE A 7 12.93 3.84 19.74
C ILE A 7 13.95 4.52 20.66
N GLU A 8 15.15 3.96 20.79
CA GLU A 8 16.23 4.53 21.59
C GLU A 8 16.72 5.86 21.01
N GLN A 9 16.78 5.98 19.68
CA GLN A 9 17.16 7.23 19.02
C GLN A 9 16.12 8.34 19.26
N ILE A 10 14.83 8.02 19.20
CA ILE A 10 13.75 8.99 19.51
C ILE A 10 13.81 9.42 20.98
N ALA A 11 14.10 8.48 21.88
CA ALA A 11 14.20 8.74 23.32
C ALA A 11 15.31 9.75 23.70
N ARG A 12 16.28 10.02 22.80
CA ARG A 12 17.30 11.06 23.00
C ARG A 12 16.74 12.48 22.91
N PHE A 13 15.63 12.66 22.19
CA PHE A 13 15.04 13.98 21.90
C PHE A 13 13.70 14.21 22.58
N LYS A 14 12.99 13.13 22.94
CA LYS A 14 11.70 13.19 23.62
C LYS A 14 11.66 12.14 24.72
N ALA A 15 11.28 12.55 25.93
CA ALA A 15 10.98 11.59 26.99
C ALA A 15 9.74 10.78 26.58
N LEU A 16 9.88 9.46 26.48
CA LEU A 16 8.81 8.54 26.09
C LEU A 16 8.34 7.72 27.28
N SER A 17 7.03 7.66 27.50
CA SER A 17 6.43 6.72 28.46
C SER A 17 6.57 5.27 27.98
N ALA A 18 6.29 4.31 28.87
CA ALA A 18 6.31 2.90 28.49
C ALA A 18 5.27 2.60 27.39
N GLU A 19 4.09 3.19 27.50
CA GLU A 19 2.97 3.03 26.56
C GLU A 19 3.32 3.60 25.18
N GLN A 20 3.97 4.77 25.14
CA GLN A 20 4.43 5.38 23.89
C GLN A 20 5.48 4.52 23.17
N LYS A 21 6.41 3.91 23.93
CA LYS A 21 7.39 2.96 23.36
C LYS A 21 6.70 1.73 22.79
N THR A 22 5.72 1.17 23.51
CA THR A 22 4.91 0.06 23.03
C THR A 22 4.14 0.44 21.76
N LEU A 23 3.55 1.64 21.71
CA LEU A 23 2.82 2.13 20.54
C LEU A 23 3.76 2.28 19.32
N ILE A 24 4.93 2.91 19.46
CA ILE A 24 5.92 3.02 18.39
C ILE A 24 6.37 1.63 17.90
N GLY A 25 6.64 0.71 18.84
CA GLY A 25 7.05 -0.66 18.51
C GLY A 25 5.96 -1.48 17.82
N SER A 26 4.68 -1.08 17.95
CA SER A 26 3.56 -1.78 17.32
C SER A 26 3.43 -1.50 15.82
N ALA A 27 4.03 -0.42 15.31
CA ALA A 27 3.92 -0.07 13.90
C ALA A 27 4.54 -1.13 12.99
N ALA A 28 3.75 -1.60 12.02
CA ALA A 28 4.15 -2.60 11.06
C ALA A 28 4.07 -2.11 9.60
N LYS A 29 4.89 -2.72 8.74
CA LYS A 29 4.78 -2.62 7.28
C LYS A 29 4.23 -3.94 6.76
N ALA A 30 2.99 -3.91 6.27
CA ALA A 30 2.41 -5.04 5.56
C ALA A 30 2.73 -4.89 4.07
N ARG A 31 3.74 -5.61 3.60
CA ARG A 31 4.21 -5.52 2.22
C ARG A 31 3.07 -5.74 1.22
N GLY A 32 3.01 -4.88 0.21
CA GLY A 32 1.95 -4.91 -0.79
C GLY A 32 0.55 -4.63 -0.23
N ARG A 33 0.42 -4.03 0.97
CA ARG A 33 -0.85 -3.65 1.61
C ARG A 33 -0.81 -2.23 2.16
N TYR A 34 -0.13 -2.03 3.28
CA TYR A 34 -0.10 -0.75 3.99
C TYR A 34 1.19 -0.59 4.78
N THR A 35 1.50 0.65 5.12
CA THR A 35 2.53 0.99 6.10
C THR A 35 1.85 1.67 7.27
N GLU A 36 2.16 1.24 8.48
CA GLU A 36 1.70 1.90 9.70
C GLU A 36 2.73 2.91 10.18
N GLY A 37 2.25 3.97 10.80
CA GLY A 37 3.07 4.95 11.49
C GLY A 37 2.40 5.36 12.80
N VAL A 38 3.15 6.06 13.64
CA VAL A 38 2.65 6.59 14.90
C VAL A 38 2.77 8.10 14.89
N VAL A 39 1.71 8.77 15.36
CA VAL A 39 1.72 10.20 15.67
C VAL A 39 1.74 10.34 17.19
N LEU A 40 2.70 11.10 17.72
CA LEU A 40 2.79 11.49 19.13
C LEU A 40 2.81 13.01 19.27
N ALA A 41 1.65 13.62 19.48
CA ALA A 41 1.47 15.05 19.72
C ALA A 41 0.67 15.30 21.00
N ASP A 42 0.69 16.53 21.53
CA ASP A 42 0.14 16.88 22.85
C ASP A 42 -1.32 16.47 23.09
N ARG A 43 -2.11 16.33 22.02
CA ARG A 43 -3.53 15.96 22.06
C ARG A 43 -3.87 14.65 21.35
N ILE A 44 -2.91 14.04 20.66
CA ILE A 44 -3.15 12.84 19.88
C ILE A 44 -1.95 11.90 19.92
N GLU A 45 -2.20 10.69 20.41
CA GLU A 45 -1.28 9.57 20.35
C GLU A 45 -2.00 8.43 19.64
N ALA A 46 -1.61 8.13 18.40
CA ALA A 46 -2.36 7.20 17.57
C ALA A 46 -1.48 6.46 16.56
N LEU A 47 -1.86 5.22 16.28
CA LEU A 47 -1.40 4.46 15.12
C LEU A 47 -2.25 4.87 13.91
N PHE A 48 -1.61 5.15 12.78
CA PHE A 48 -2.28 5.40 11.50
C PHE A 48 -1.78 4.43 10.43
N ARG A 49 -2.58 4.24 9.39
CA ARG A 49 -2.22 3.43 8.23
C ARG A 49 -2.22 4.27 6.97
N ILE A 50 -1.13 4.19 6.22
CA ILE A 50 -1.08 4.63 4.84
C ILE A 50 -1.43 3.42 3.98
N VAL A 51 -2.55 3.50 3.25
CA VAL A 51 -3.05 2.43 2.38
C VAL A 51 -3.05 2.94 0.94
N PRO A 52 -1.93 2.83 0.20
CA PRO A 52 -1.87 3.32 -1.16
C PRO A 52 -2.67 2.43 -2.13
N PRO A 53 -3.21 3.01 -3.22
CA PRO A 53 -3.76 2.23 -4.33
C PRO A 53 -2.72 1.24 -4.87
N SER A 54 -3.18 0.07 -5.33
CA SER A 54 -2.29 -1.00 -5.80
C SER A 54 -1.39 -0.59 -6.96
N LEU A 55 -1.91 0.24 -7.87
CA LEU A 55 -1.14 0.77 -9.00
C LEU A 55 0.07 1.59 -8.54
N TYR A 56 -0.09 2.40 -7.50
CA TYR A 56 1.00 3.22 -6.96
C TYR A 56 2.11 2.33 -6.39
N LEU A 57 1.74 1.25 -5.71
CA LEU A 57 2.70 0.31 -5.14
C LEU A 57 3.43 -0.50 -6.22
N SER A 58 2.71 -0.93 -7.26
CA SER A 58 3.34 -1.67 -8.36
C SER A 58 4.31 -0.81 -9.17
N LEU A 59 3.99 0.47 -9.37
CA LEU A 59 4.86 1.40 -10.10
C LEU A 59 6.07 1.82 -9.25
N ALA A 60 5.89 2.03 -7.95
CA ALA A 60 6.96 2.44 -7.06
C ALA A 60 7.97 1.32 -6.74
N GLY A 61 7.63 0.05 -7.00
CA GLY A 61 8.42 -1.10 -6.55
C GLY A 61 9.87 -1.10 -7.05
N THR A 62 10.80 -0.82 -6.13
CA THR A 62 12.25 -0.74 -6.38
C THR A 62 13.04 -1.94 -5.84
N GLU A 63 12.41 -2.77 -5.01
CA GLU A 63 13.05 -3.92 -4.35
C GLU A 63 13.39 -5.01 -5.37
N GLY A 64 14.44 -5.79 -5.09
CA GLY A 64 14.93 -6.82 -6.00
C GLY A 64 13.86 -7.84 -6.41
N GLU A 65 13.08 -8.33 -5.46
CA GLU A 65 11.99 -9.27 -5.72
C GLU A 65 10.82 -8.64 -6.51
N GLU A 66 10.52 -7.35 -6.29
CA GLU A 66 9.46 -6.64 -7.02
C GLU A 66 9.86 -6.43 -8.49
N LYS A 67 11.14 -6.15 -8.74
CA LYS A 67 11.70 -6.09 -10.10
C LYS A 67 11.68 -7.45 -10.79
N GLN A 68 12.02 -8.52 -10.07
CA GLN A 68 11.97 -9.88 -10.61
C GLN A 68 10.55 -10.31 -10.96
N GLU A 69 9.59 -10.00 -10.10
CA GLU A 69 8.15 -10.22 -10.36
C GLU A 69 7.71 -9.50 -11.64
N ARG A 70 8.04 -8.20 -11.75
CA ARG A 70 7.69 -7.40 -12.94
C ARG A 70 8.30 -7.97 -14.20
N LYS A 71 9.58 -8.36 -14.16
CA LYS A 71 10.23 -9.03 -15.29
C LYS A 71 9.52 -10.33 -15.67
N ARG A 72 9.15 -11.17 -14.68
CA ARG A 72 8.43 -12.41 -14.95
C ARG A 72 7.09 -12.16 -15.66
N VAL A 73 6.32 -11.18 -15.18
CA VAL A 73 5.04 -10.80 -15.79
C VAL A 73 5.22 -10.25 -17.21
N MET A 74 6.27 -9.46 -17.45
CA MET A 74 6.61 -8.99 -18.81
C MET A 74 6.93 -10.16 -19.74
N ASP A 75 7.76 -11.12 -19.30
CA ASP A 75 8.17 -12.28 -20.08
C ASP A 75 6.98 -13.23 -20.35
N GLU A 76 6.13 -13.47 -19.34
CA GLU A 76 4.96 -14.36 -19.44
C GLU A 76 3.88 -13.80 -20.38
N HIS A 77 3.60 -12.50 -20.29
CA HIS A 77 2.53 -11.87 -21.07
C HIS A 77 3.02 -11.11 -22.31
N GLN A 78 4.33 -11.10 -22.58
CA GLN A 78 4.97 -10.38 -23.69
C GLN A 78 4.50 -8.92 -23.76
N CYS A 79 4.57 -8.23 -22.62
CA CYS A 79 3.99 -6.89 -22.45
C CYS A 79 5.01 -5.84 -22.00
N SER A 80 4.62 -4.56 -22.08
CA SER A 80 5.48 -3.45 -21.64
C SER A 80 5.65 -3.45 -20.11
N GLU A 81 6.64 -2.71 -19.60
CA GLU A 81 6.83 -2.55 -18.15
C GLU A 81 5.60 -1.92 -17.48
N LEU A 82 4.96 -0.95 -18.16
CA LEU A 82 3.75 -0.31 -17.68
C LEU A 82 2.59 -1.30 -17.60
N ASP A 83 2.37 -2.09 -18.66
CA ASP A 83 1.29 -3.10 -18.68
C ASP A 83 1.51 -4.17 -17.61
N ALA A 84 2.76 -4.59 -17.40
CA ALA A 84 3.10 -5.53 -16.33
C ALA A 84 2.80 -4.95 -14.95
N ALA A 85 3.11 -3.67 -14.71
CA ALA A 85 2.78 -3.01 -13.45
C ALA A 85 1.25 -2.90 -13.24
N ILE A 86 0.47 -2.64 -14.29
CA ILE A 86 -0.99 -2.63 -14.22
C ILE A 86 -1.53 -4.02 -13.85
N ARG A 87 -1.04 -5.09 -14.50
CA ARG A 87 -1.42 -6.47 -14.18
C ARG A 87 -1.10 -6.88 -12.74
N ILE A 88 0.08 -6.50 -12.24
CA ILE A 88 0.47 -6.74 -10.85
C ILE A 88 -0.45 -5.98 -9.89
N ALA A 89 -0.84 -4.75 -10.24
CA ALA A 89 -1.78 -3.98 -9.45
C ALA A 89 -3.17 -4.62 -9.38
N GLU A 90 -3.69 -5.12 -10.50
CA GLU A 90 -4.97 -5.86 -10.57
C GLU A 90 -4.94 -7.12 -9.69
N GLU A 91 -3.85 -7.88 -9.74
CA GLU A 91 -3.64 -9.06 -8.90
C GLU A 91 -3.50 -8.69 -7.41
N MET A 92 -2.92 -7.53 -7.11
CA MET A 92 -2.86 -7.01 -5.74
C MET A 92 -4.25 -6.60 -5.25
N ASP A 93 -5.06 -5.95 -6.08
CA ASP A 93 -6.45 -5.62 -5.77
C ASP A 93 -7.28 -6.89 -5.52
N ARG A 94 -7.02 -7.98 -6.27
CA ARG A 94 -7.62 -9.29 -6.00
C ARG A 94 -7.40 -9.76 -4.59
N LYS A 95 -6.12 -9.79 -4.19
CA LYS A 95 -5.70 -10.28 -2.88
C LYS A 95 -6.22 -9.38 -1.76
N ARG A 96 -6.50 -8.12 -2.06
CA ARG A 96 -7.08 -7.14 -1.13
C ARG A 96 -8.60 -7.14 -1.10
N GLY A 97 -9.27 -7.89 -1.97
CA GLY A 97 -10.73 -7.85 -2.11
C GLY A 97 -11.25 -6.53 -2.68
N LEU A 98 -10.40 -5.79 -3.41
CA LEU A 98 -10.70 -4.49 -4.04
C LEU A 98 -11.13 -4.62 -5.49
N HIS A 99 -11.31 -5.83 -5.98
CA HIS A 99 -11.92 -6.03 -7.28
C HIS A 99 -13.22 -5.27 -7.36
N ALA A 100 -13.34 -4.46 -8.42
CA ALA A 100 -14.63 -3.96 -8.84
C ALA A 100 -15.58 -5.17 -8.81
N LEU A 101 -16.62 -5.10 -7.98
CA LEU A 101 -17.85 -5.77 -8.34
C LEU A 101 -18.09 -5.31 -9.77
N ASP A 102 -18.03 -6.23 -10.73
CA ASP A 102 -18.14 -5.93 -12.14
C ASP A 102 -19.10 -4.75 -12.34
N ASP A 103 -18.66 -3.70 -13.04
CA ASP A 103 -19.49 -2.54 -13.43
C ASP A 103 -20.79 -2.95 -14.18
N LYS A 104 -20.97 -4.25 -14.44
CA LYS A 104 -22.23 -4.87 -14.89
C LYS A 104 -23.32 -4.96 -13.81
N ALA A 105 -23.01 -4.71 -12.54
CA ALA A 105 -23.99 -4.72 -11.45
C ALA A 105 -24.45 -3.33 -10.99
N ALA A 106 -24.02 -2.25 -11.64
CA ALA A 106 -24.58 -0.92 -11.41
C ALA A 106 -25.83 -0.71 -12.30
N PRO A 107 -27.07 -0.79 -11.79
CA PRO A 107 -28.25 -0.50 -12.58
C PRO A 107 -28.27 0.99 -12.89
N GLY A 108 -27.89 1.40 -14.11
CA GLY A 108 -28.12 2.78 -14.54
C GLY A 108 -27.19 3.40 -15.57
N ARG A 109 -26.14 2.72 -16.04
CA ARG A 109 -25.33 3.28 -17.14
C ARG A 109 -26.09 3.15 -18.46
N ARG A 110 -26.92 4.15 -18.79
CA ARG A 110 -27.58 4.25 -20.11
C ARG A 110 -26.47 4.34 -21.17
N PRO A 111 -26.56 3.59 -22.28
CA PRO A 111 -25.64 3.78 -23.38
C PRO A 111 -25.81 5.21 -23.90
N GLY A 112 -24.70 5.96 -23.98
CA GLY A 112 -24.68 7.33 -24.47
C GLY A 112 -25.34 7.39 -25.84
N GLY A 113 -26.51 8.03 -25.88
CA GLY A 113 -27.21 8.34 -27.12
C GLY A 113 -26.33 9.24 -27.97
N HIS A 114 -26.05 8.77 -29.18
CA HIS A 114 -25.45 9.59 -30.22
C HIS A 114 -26.53 10.52 -30.79
N GLY A 115 -26.22 11.80 -30.85
CA GLY A 115 -26.82 12.73 -31.80
C GLY A 115 -27.08 14.13 -31.24
N PRO A 116 -27.42 15.08 -32.13
CA PRO A 116 -27.10 15.16 -33.56
C PRO A 116 -25.74 15.83 -33.83
#